data_AF-A0A1E7HQ28-F1
#
_entry.id   AF-A0A1E7HQ28-F1
#
_cell.length_a   1.000
_cell.length_b   1.000
_cell.length_c   1.000
_cell.angle_alpha   90.00
_cell.angle_beta   90.00
_cell.angle_gamma   90.00
#
_symmetry.space_group_name_H-M   'P 1'
#
loop_
_entity.id
_entity.type
_entity.pdbx_description
1 polymer ?
#
loop_
_entity_poly.entity_id
_entity_poly.type
_entity_poly.pdbx_seq_one_letter_code
_entity_poly.pdbx_strand_id
1 'polypeptide(L)'
;GLLRQGYPLYPTDIDYAVRILSADSRARLGDIFLDTICVSARKKRIAPKSLAQKNYIDAIRDNDVVFGIGPAGTGKTYLAMAMAVSFLLKKEVARIVLVRPAVEAGERLGFLPGDIAEKINPYLRPLYDALFDMMEYEKGQELIEKGIIEVAPLAFMRGRTLNDAFVILDEAQNTTIEQMKMFLTRLGFGSRAVITGDITQIDLPVARNSGLIDATRVLHGTDGICFTHFTDRDVVRHPIVQAIVQAYQRSSSAAEQRQSSASDSRKTNDQ
;
A
#
# COMPACT_ATOMS: atom_id res chain seq x y z
N GLY A 1 1.83 25.18 17.37
CA GLY A 1 2.14 23.86 17.94
C GLY A 1 3.41 23.28 17.34
N LEU A 2 3.34 22.86 16.07
CA LEU A 2 4.40 22.09 15.36
C LEU A 2 5.80 22.72 15.41
N LEU A 3 5.95 24.00 15.06
CA LEU A 3 7.25 24.69 15.10
C LEU A 3 7.87 24.72 16.50
N ARG A 4 7.05 24.92 17.55
CA ARG A 4 7.53 24.94 18.94
C ARG A 4 8.03 23.57 19.41
N GLN A 5 7.60 22.49 18.75
CA GLN A 5 8.01 21.13 19.05
C GLN A 5 9.11 20.61 18.10
N GLY A 6 9.72 21.51 17.30
CA GLY A 6 10.87 21.18 16.46
C GLY A 6 10.54 20.35 15.21
N TYR A 7 9.29 20.34 14.76
CA TYR A 7 8.92 19.70 13.50
C TYR A 7 9.47 20.52 12.32
N PRO A 8 10.30 19.93 11.43
CA PRO A 8 10.80 20.62 10.25
C PRO A 8 9.66 20.81 9.25
N LEU A 9 9.27 22.06 9.02
CA LEU A 9 8.16 22.43 8.14
C LEU A 9 8.66 22.66 6.72
N TYR A 10 8.06 21.97 5.76
CA TYR A 10 8.30 22.13 4.32
C TYR A 10 7.09 22.78 3.64
N PRO A 11 7.26 23.40 2.44
CA PRO A 11 6.13 24.02 1.71
C PRO A 11 4.95 23.06 1.51
N THR A 12 5.23 21.79 1.18
CA THR A 12 4.20 20.76 0.99
C THR A 12 3.43 20.42 2.27
N ASP A 13 4.03 20.59 3.46
CA ASP A 13 3.33 20.38 4.73
C ASP A 13 2.23 21.44 4.95
N ILE A 14 2.38 22.64 4.40
CA ILE A 14 1.35 23.69 4.44
C ILE A 14 0.15 23.24 3.61
N ASP A 15 0.39 22.72 2.41
CA ASP A 15 -0.69 22.22 1.53
C ASP A 15 -1.46 21.07 2.20
N TYR A 16 -0.74 20.14 2.83
CA TYR A 16 -1.37 19.06 3.60
C TYR A 16 -2.16 19.58 4.79
N ALA A 17 -1.62 20.54 5.55
CA ALA A 17 -2.30 21.15 6.68
C ALA A 17 -3.62 21.84 6.26
N VAL A 18 -3.58 22.61 5.17
CA VAL A 18 -4.78 23.26 4.60
C VAL A 18 -5.80 22.20 4.18
N ARG A 19 -5.38 21.14 3.49
CA ARG A 19 -6.27 20.06 3.06
C ARG A 19 -6.94 19.36 4.24
N ILE A 20 -6.18 19.06 5.30
CA ILE A 20 -6.68 18.42 6.52
C ILE A 20 -7.73 19.32 7.19
N LEU A 21 -7.41 20.60 7.43
CA LEU A 21 -8.32 21.54 8.10
C LEU A 21 -9.55 21.90 7.26
N SER A 22 -9.44 21.84 5.94
CA SER A 22 -10.58 22.04 5.03
C SER A 22 -11.55 20.85 5.07
N ALA A 23 -11.03 19.63 5.29
CA ALA A 23 -11.86 18.43 5.43
C ALA A 23 -12.46 18.30 6.85
N ASP A 24 -11.67 18.62 7.88
CA ASP A 24 -12.11 18.65 9.27
C ASP A 24 -11.45 19.81 10.02
N SER A 25 -12.23 20.88 10.26
CA SER A 25 -11.79 22.08 10.96
C SER A 25 -11.40 21.84 12.44
N ARG A 26 -11.80 20.71 13.04
CA ARG A 26 -11.46 20.35 14.42
C ARG A 26 -10.20 19.50 14.52
N ALA A 27 -9.65 19.05 13.39
CA ALA A 27 -8.46 18.22 13.36
C ALA A 27 -7.26 18.94 14.01
N ARG A 28 -6.57 18.23 14.90
CA ARG A 28 -5.36 18.73 15.54
C ARG A 28 -4.16 18.29 14.73
N LEU A 29 -3.54 19.24 14.01
CA LEU A 29 -2.37 18.97 13.17
C LEU A 29 -1.18 18.38 13.94
N GLY A 30 -1.07 18.68 15.24
CA GLY A 30 -0.09 18.06 16.12
C GLY A 30 -0.24 16.54 16.19
N ASP A 31 -1.46 16.07 16.40
CA ASP A 31 -1.80 14.65 16.56
C ASP A 31 -1.67 13.84 15.25
N ILE A 32 -1.32 14.51 14.14
CA ILE A 32 -1.11 13.91 12.83
C ILE A 32 0.37 14.01 12.48
N PHE A 33 0.92 15.22 12.31
CA PHE A 33 2.29 15.37 11.83
C PHE A 33 3.37 14.92 12.83
N LEU A 34 3.05 14.90 14.12
CA LEU A 34 3.98 14.44 15.15
C LEU A 34 3.86 12.95 15.43
N ASP A 35 2.86 12.27 14.85
CA ASP A 35 2.73 10.83 14.94
C ASP A 35 3.72 10.15 13.98
N THR A 36 4.99 10.20 14.36
CA THR A 36 6.08 9.74 13.50
C THR A 36 6.41 8.28 13.78
N ILE A 37 6.50 7.49 12.70
CA ILE A 37 7.06 6.15 12.73
C ILE A 37 8.58 6.27 12.68
N CYS A 38 9.23 5.78 13.73
CA CYS A 38 10.69 5.69 13.79
C CYS A 38 11.17 4.48 13.01
N VAL A 39 11.97 4.74 11.96
CA VAL A 39 12.71 3.72 11.20
C VAL A 39 14.21 3.94 11.37
N SER A 40 15.03 2.90 11.14
CA SER A 40 16.45 2.94 11.55
C SER A 40 17.30 3.83 10.65
N ALA A 41 16.99 3.95 9.36
CA ALA A 41 17.82 4.72 8.43
C ALA A 41 17.83 6.21 8.80
N ARG A 42 19.02 6.74 9.14
CA ARG A 42 19.31 8.18 9.21
C ARG A 42 18.38 9.02 10.11
N LYS A 43 17.72 8.42 11.10
CA LYS A 43 16.67 9.06 11.93
C LYS A 43 15.52 9.65 11.07
N LYS A 44 15.27 9.09 9.87
CA LYS A 44 14.16 9.52 9.01
C LYS A 44 12.86 9.23 9.75
N ARG A 45 12.06 10.27 9.99
CA ARG A 45 10.74 10.15 10.63
C ARG A 45 9.68 10.13 9.54
N ILE A 46 8.97 9.02 9.44
CA ILE A 46 7.85 8.87 8.50
C ILE A 46 6.59 9.34 9.24
N ALA A 47 5.97 10.41 8.78
CA ALA A 47 4.77 10.99 9.39
C ALA A 47 3.58 10.91 8.44
N PRO A 48 2.36 10.66 8.93
CA PRO A 48 1.18 10.74 8.10
C PRO A 48 0.98 12.18 7.60
N LYS A 49 0.51 12.29 6.36
CA LYS A 49 0.25 13.53 5.64
C LYS A 49 -1.24 13.73 5.34
N SER A 50 -2.09 12.79 5.79
CA SER A 50 -3.54 12.90 5.73
C SER A 50 -4.19 12.27 6.96
N LEU A 51 -5.45 12.61 7.21
CA LEU A 51 -6.24 11.99 8.27
C LEU A 51 -6.43 10.48 8.00
N ALA A 52 -6.65 10.07 6.75
CA ALA A 52 -6.76 8.66 6.40
C ALA A 52 -5.46 7.89 6.67
N GLN A 53 -4.30 8.49 6.38
CA GLN A 53 -3.00 7.90 6.70
C GLN A 53 -2.79 7.76 8.22
N LYS A 54 -3.20 8.76 9.00
CA LYS A 54 -3.16 8.68 10.48
C LYS A 54 -4.05 7.56 10.99
N ASN A 55 -5.31 7.52 10.55
CA ASN A 55 -6.26 6.48 10.94
C ASN A 55 -5.78 5.09 10.54
N TYR A 56 -5.12 4.96 9.38
CA TYR A 56 -4.51 3.70 8.94
C TYR A 56 -3.37 3.24 9.85
N ILE A 57 -2.48 4.16 10.24
CA ILE A 57 -1.38 3.86 11.15
C ILE A 57 -1.93 3.41 12.52
N ASP A 58 -2.94 4.11 13.04
CA ASP A 58 -3.61 3.75 14.30
C ASP A 58 -4.30 2.38 14.19
N ALA A 59 -5.01 2.13 13.10
CA ALA A 59 -5.63 0.83 12.85
C ALA A 59 -4.58 -0.30 12.89
N ILE A 60 -3.39 -0.10 12.31
CA ILE A 60 -2.30 -1.09 12.34
C ILE A 60 -1.80 -1.35 13.76
N ARG A 61 -1.82 -0.35 14.65
CA ARG A 61 -1.42 -0.51 16.06
C ARG A 61 -2.45 -1.27 16.87
N ASP A 62 -3.73 -1.05 16.58
CA ASP A 62 -4.82 -1.50 17.44
C ASP A 62 -5.49 -2.81 16.98
N ASN A 63 -5.15 -3.31 15.78
CA ASN A 63 -5.78 -4.49 15.19
C ASN A 63 -4.74 -5.53 14.74
N ASP A 64 -5.17 -6.79 14.69
CA ASP A 64 -4.35 -7.91 14.22
C ASP A 64 -4.27 -7.94 12.69
N VAL A 65 -5.36 -7.58 12.01
CA VAL A 65 -5.44 -7.56 10.53
C VAL A 65 -5.98 -6.23 10.05
N VAL A 66 -5.26 -5.57 9.14
CA VAL A 66 -5.69 -4.29 8.56
C VAL A 66 -5.66 -4.33 7.04
N PHE A 67 -6.77 -3.93 6.43
CA PHE A 67 -6.87 -3.74 4.99
C PHE A 67 -6.70 -2.26 4.64
N GLY A 68 -5.66 -1.91 3.91
CA GLY A 68 -5.46 -0.58 3.33
C GLY A 68 -5.86 -0.58 1.85
N ILE A 69 -7.03 -0.02 1.53
CA ILE A 69 -7.61 -0.09 0.18
C ILE A 69 -7.69 1.29 -0.44
N GLY A 70 -7.09 1.49 -1.60
CA GLY A 70 -7.28 2.72 -2.38
C GLY A 70 -6.17 3.01 -3.38
N PRO A 71 -6.20 4.20 -4.00
CA PRO A 71 -5.38 4.53 -5.16
C PRO A 71 -3.86 4.41 -4.94
N ALA A 72 -3.11 4.21 -6.01
CA ALA A 72 -1.64 4.29 -5.99
C ALA A 72 -1.14 5.68 -5.54
N GLY A 73 -0.10 5.70 -4.70
CA GLY A 73 0.49 6.94 -4.17
C GLY A 73 -0.21 7.53 -2.93
N THR A 74 -1.18 6.82 -2.35
CA THR A 74 -1.80 7.15 -1.05
C THR A 74 -0.94 6.75 0.15
N GLY A 75 0.16 6.01 -0.10
CA GLY A 75 1.12 5.61 0.93
C GLY A 75 0.79 4.30 1.67
N LYS A 76 -0.29 3.58 1.30
CA LYS A 76 -0.73 2.34 1.96
C LYS A 76 0.40 1.32 2.21
N THR A 77 1.08 0.86 1.16
CA THR A 77 2.16 -0.12 1.29
C THR A 77 3.39 0.45 2.02
N TYR A 78 3.75 1.70 1.73
CA TYR A 78 4.90 2.36 2.35
C TYR A 78 4.72 2.56 3.87
N LEU A 79 3.53 2.98 4.31
CA LEU A 79 3.22 3.14 5.73
C LEU A 79 3.12 1.77 6.44
N ALA A 80 2.56 0.75 5.77
CA ALA A 80 2.54 -0.61 6.31
C ALA A 80 3.96 -1.14 6.56
N MET A 81 4.87 -0.94 5.61
CA MET A 81 6.27 -1.33 5.73
C MET A 81 7.00 -0.54 6.83
N ALA A 82 6.74 0.77 6.93
CA ALA A 82 7.30 1.58 8.01
C ALA A 82 6.86 1.05 9.38
N MET A 83 5.58 0.67 9.52
CA MET A 83 5.06 0.06 10.73
C MET A 83 5.71 -1.30 11.00
N ALA A 84 5.84 -2.17 10.00
CA ALA A 84 6.51 -3.46 10.15
C ALA A 84 7.95 -3.32 10.68
N VAL A 85 8.72 -2.40 10.10
CA VAL A 85 10.09 -2.09 10.55
C VAL A 85 10.07 -1.56 11.98
N SER A 86 9.13 -0.67 12.33
CA SER A 86 9.02 -0.14 13.70
C SER A 86 8.73 -1.25 14.72
N PHE A 87 7.80 -2.15 14.41
CA PHE A 87 7.45 -3.30 15.26
C PHE A 87 8.63 -4.25 15.45
N LEU A 88 9.38 -4.53 14.38
CA LEU A 88 10.59 -5.35 14.44
C LEU A 88 11.67 -4.71 15.34
N LEU A 89 11.93 -3.41 15.17
CA LEU A 89 12.93 -2.69 15.96
C LEU A 89 12.56 -2.60 17.44
N LYS A 90 11.27 -2.50 17.76
CA LYS A 90 10.73 -2.53 19.12
C LYS A 90 10.64 -3.94 19.71
N LYS A 91 10.98 -4.98 18.93
CA LYS A 91 10.87 -6.39 19.31
C LYS A 91 9.44 -6.83 19.65
N GLU A 92 8.45 -6.16 19.06
CA GLU A 92 7.03 -6.55 19.17
C GLU A 92 6.71 -7.74 18.27
N VAL A 93 7.50 -7.93 17.20
CA VAL A 93 7.51 -9.10 16.33
C VAL A 93 8.94 -9.59 16.15
N ALA A 94 9.12 -10.87 15.86
CA ALA A 94 10.43 -11.48 15.62
C ALA A 94 10.90 -11.37 14.16
N ARG A 95 9.97 -11.22 13.21
CA ARG A 95 10.26 -11.18 11.77
C ARG A 95 9.24 -10.38 10.95
N ILE A 96 9.63 -9.99 9.75
CA ILE A 96 8.78 -9.37 8.74
C ILE A 96 8.67 -10.32 7.54
N VAL A 97 7.46 -10.49 7.00
CA VAL A 97 7.24 -11.27 5.77
C VAL A 97 6.47 -10.41 4.77
N LEU A 98 7.16 -10.00 3.70
CA LEU A 98 6.61 -9.20 2.62
C LEU A 98 6.21 -10.12 1.47
N VAL A 99 4.94 -10.06 1.10
CA VAL A 99 4.30 -10.98 0.18
C VAL A 99 3.65 -10.21 -0.95
N ARG A 100 3.83 -10.68 -2.19
CA ARG A 100 3.14 -10.16 -3.36
C ARG A 100 2.61 -11.32 -4.24
N PRO A 101 1.38 -11.26 -4.76
CA PRO A 101 0.92 -12.24 -5.74
C PRO A 101 1.70 -12.06 -7.04
N ALA A 102 2.12 -13.18 -7.65
CA ALA A 102 2.62 -13.14 -9.01
C ALA A 102 1.44 -12.96 -9.96
N VAL A 103 1.44 -11.85 -10.71
CA VAL A 103 0.51 -11.66 -11.83
C VAL A 103 1.31 -11.49 -13.09
N GLU A 104 0.87 -12.19 -14.14
CA GLU A 104 1.37 -11.99 -15.49
C GLU A 104 0.83 -10.68 -16.06
N ALA A 105 1.42 -9.56 -15.64
CA ALA A 105 1.12 -8.27 -16.24
C ALA A 105 1.79 -8.19 -17.62
N GLY A 106 1.07 -8.60 -18.66
CA GLY A 106 1.42 -8.34 -20.07
C GLY A 106 2.50 -9.24 -20.69
N GLU A 107 3.47 -9.74 -19.93
CA GLU A 107 4.47 -10.73 -20.39
C GLU A 107 4.27 -12.05 -19.64
N ARG A 108 4.08 -13.17 -20.35
CA ARG A 108 3.93 -14.49 -19.70
C ARG A 108 5.22 -14.80 -18.93
N LEU A 109 5.10 -15.28 -17.70
CA LEU A 109 6.24 -15.56 -16.80
C LEU A 109 7.28 -16.49 -17.46
N GLY A 110 6.85 -17.28 -18.45
CA GLY A 110 7.69 -18.17 -19.25
C GLY A 110 8.77 -17.50 -20.12
N PHE A 111 8.69 -16.20 -20.42
CA PHE A 111 9.59 -15.53 -21.40
C PHE A 111 10.81 -14.81 -20.81
N LEU A 112 10.87 -14.59 -19.49
CA LEU A 112 12.10 -14.04 -18.89
C LEU A 112 13.19 -15.13 -18.89
N PRO A 113 14.39 -14.87 -19.44
CA PRO A 113 15.52 -15.81 -19.31
C PRO A 113 15.98 -15.89 -17.86
N GLY A 114 16.47 -17.05 -17.43
CA GLY A 114 16.98 -17.25 -16.06
C GLY A 114 16.25 -18.31 -15.24
N ASP A 115 16.73 -18.53 -14.01
CA ASP A 115 16.10 -19.43 -13.03
C ASP A 115 14.78 -18.86 -12.48
N ILE A 116 13.99 -19.67 -11.77
CA ILE A 116 12.68 -19.25 -11.25
C ILE A 116 12.80 -18.01 -10.32
N ALA A 117 13.92 -17.85 -9.61
CA ALA A 117 14.16 -16.72 -8.74
C ALA A 117 14.42 -15.43 -9.54
N GLU A 118 15.22 -15.50 -10.60
CA GLU A 118 15.52 -14.39 -11.51
C GLU A 118 14.26 -13.86 -12.21
N LYS A 119 13.28 -14.71 -12.50
CA LYS A 119 12.00 -14.30 -13.11
C LYS A 119 11.03 -13.63 -12.14
N ILE A 120 11.10 -13.95 -10.84
CA ILE A 120 10.20 -13.41 -9.81
C ILE A 120 10.75 -12.09 -9.24
N ASN A 121 12.08 -11.93 -9.24
CA ASN A 121 12.78 -10.78 -8.65
C ASN A 121 12.25 -9.41 -9.13
N PRO A 122 11.96 -9.17 -10.43
CA PRO A 122 11.43 -7.88 -10.89
C PRO A 122 10.15 -7.44 -10.18
N TYR A 123 9.25 -8.38 -9.85
CA TYR A 123 7.97 -8.09 -9.19
C TYR A 123 8.12 -7.76 -7.71
N LEU A 124 9.16 -8.30 -7.07
CA LEU A 124 9.45 -8.08 -5.66
C LEU A 124 10.33 -6.83 -5.44
N ARG A 125 11.02 -6.36 -6.48
CA ARG A 125 11.95 -5.22 -6.41
C ARG A 125 11.38 -3.96 -5.74
N PRO A 126 10.12 -3.52 -5.99
CA PRO A 126 9.56 -2.37 -5.28
C PRO A 126 9.51 -2.53 -3.76
N LEU A 127 9.35 -3.76 -3.26
CA LEU A 127 9.38 -4.05 -1.81
C LEU A 127 10.81 -3.96 -1.27
N TYR A 128 11.82 -4.41 -2.02
CA TYR A 128 13.22 -4.19 -1.64
C TYR A 128 13.58 -2.70 -1.61
N ASP A 129 13.21 -1.95 -2.65
CA ASP A 129 13.51 -0.52 -2.75
C ASP A 129 12.88 0.26 -1.59
N ALA A 130 11.61 -0.03 -1.24
CA ALA A 130 10.93 0.60 -0.12
C ALA A 130 11.55 0.22 1.24
N LEU A 131 12.02 -1.02 1.40
CA LEU A 131 12.70 -1.46 2.62
C LEU A 131 14.02 -0.70 2.83
N PHE A 132 14.81 -0.55 1.77
CA PHE A 132 16.11 0.15 1.83
C PHE A 132 15.98 1.68 1.91
N ASP A 133 14.78 2.25 1.70
CA ASP A 133 14.51 3.65 2.07
C ASP A 133 14.27 3.83 3.59
N MET A 134 13.90 2.75 4.29
CA MET A 134 13.57 2.75 5.73
C MET A 134 14.71 2.25 6.61
N MET A 135 15.59 1.42 6.05
CA MET A 135 16.70 0.79 6.76
C MET A 135 18.01 1.05 6.01
N GLU A 136 19.12 1.09 6.75
CA GLU A 136 20.45 1.12 6.12
C GLU A 136 20.63 -0.13 5.27
N TYR A 137 21.21 0.02 4.08
CA TYR A 137 21.27 -1.03 3.08
C TYR A 137 21.95 -2.29 3.62
N GLU A 138 23.11 -2.14 4.26
CA GLU A 138 23.88 -3.22 4.86
C GLU A 138 23.08 -3.94 5.94
N LYS A 139 22.35 -3.18 6.77
CA LYS A 139 21.53 -3.76 7.83
C LYS A 139 20.32 -4.50 7.27
N GLY A 140 19.66 -3.94 6.26
CA GLY A 140 18.54 -4.58 5.59
C GLY A 140 18.96 -5.91 4.95
N GLN A 141 20.09 -5.92 4.22
CA GLN A 141 20.67 -7.13 3.63
C GLN A 141 20.96 -8.19 4.70
N GLU A 142 21.62 -7.81 5.81
CA GLU A 142 21.91 -8.73 6.92
C GLU A 142 20.65 -9.39 7.48
N LEU A 143 19.55 -8.63 7.64
CA LEU A 143 18.28 -9.17 8.14
C LEU A 143 17.59 -10.09 7.14
N ILE A 144 17.75 -9.82 5.84
CA ILE A 144 17.22 -10.66 4.77
C ILE A 144 17.97 -11.99 4.71
N GLU A 145 19.31 -11.95 4.74
CA GLU A 145 20.16 -13.15 4.75
C GLU A 145 19.88 -14.03 5.98
N LYS A 146 19.60 -13.42 7.14
CA LYS A 146 19.20 -14.13 8.37
C LYS A 146 17.77 -14.66 8.35
N GLY A 147 16.97 -14.34 7.33
CA GLY A 147 15.55 -14.69 7.25
C GLY A 147 14.66 -13.97 8.26
N ILE A 148 15.15 -12.89 8.89
CA ILE A 148 14.36 -12.03 9.78
C ILE A 148 13.41 -11.16 8.95
N ILE A 149 13.85 -10.74 7.76
CA ILE A 149 12.99 -10.10 6.77
C ILE A 149 12.93 -11.01 5.55
N GLU A 150 11.74 -11.50 5.22
CA GLU A 150 11.52 -12.33 4.05
C GLU A 150 10.74 -11.55 3.01
N VAL A 151 11.18 -11.59 1.75
CA VAL A 151 10.43 -11.06 0.61
C VAL A 151 10.15 -12.23 -0.34
N ALA A 152 8.88 -12.59 -0.49
CA ALA A 152 8.51 -13.83 -1.16
C ALA A 152 7.21 -13.71 -1.96
N PRO A 153 7.04 -14.51 -3.02
CA PRO A 153 5.76 -14.57 -3.73
C PRO A 153 4.69 -15.27 -2.87
N LEU A 154 3.42 -14.94 -3.10
CA LEU A 154 2.29 -15.47 -2.33
C LEU A 154 2.21 -17.00 -2.27
N ALA A 155 2.66 -17.69 -3.33
CA ALA A 155 2.66 -19.15 -3.37
C ALA A 155 3.48 -19.80 -2.24
N PHE A 156 4.51 -19.11 -1.74
CA PHE A 156 5.41 -19.62 -0.70
C PHE A 156 4.77 -19.59 0.69
N MET A 157 3.59 -18.97 0.83
CA MET A 157 2.84 -18.95 2.09
C MET A 157 2.10 -20.26 2.35
N ARG A 158 1.93 -21.11 1.32
CA ARG A 158 1.19 -22.36 1.45
C ARG A 158 1.84 -23.30 2.46
N GLY A 159 1.03 -23.84 3.37
CA GLY A 159 1.50 -24.80 4.38
C GLY A 159 2.30 -24.18 5.53
N ARG A 160 2.42 -22.84 5.59
CA ARG A 160 3.10 -22.15 6.69
C ARG A 160 2.12 -21.77 7.80
N THR A 161 2.69 -21.57 8.99
CA THR A 161 2.08 -20.82 10.07
C THR A 161 3.05 -19.70 10.44
N LEU A 162 2.57 -18.47 10.37
CA LEU A 162 3.35 -17.27 10.61
C LEU A 162 3.08 -16.83 12.04
N ASN A 163 3.87 -17.32 13.00
CA ASN A 163 3.90 -16.81 14.37
C ASN A 163 4.91 -15.66 14.50
N ASP A 164 4.65 -14.77 15.47
CA ASP A 164 5.48 -13.63 15.87
C ASP A 164 6.00 -12.81 14.68
N ALA A 165 5.14 -12.60 13.69
CA ALA A 165 5.50 -12.01 12.40
C ALA A 165 4.62 -10.80 12.06
N PHE A 166 5.23 -9.77 11.49
CA PHE A 166 4.50 -8.74 10.78
C PHE A 166 4.45 -9.09 9.29
N VAL A 167 3.27 -9.41 8.78
CA VAL A 167 3.08 -9.91 7.41
C VAL A 167 2.41 -8.84 6.57
N ILE A 168 2.96 -8.53 5.39
CA ILE A 168 2.35 -7.59 4.45
C ILE A 168 2.02 -8.33 3.16
N LEU A 169 0.75 -8.27 2.73
CA LEU A 169 0.34 -8.68 1.40
C LEU A 169 0.11 -7.43 0.54
N ASP A 170 1.03 -7.16 -0.36
CA ASP A 170 0.95 -6.06 -1.32
C ASP A 170 0.26 -6.48 -2.62
N GLU A 171 -0.34 -5.52 -3.32
CA GLU A 171 -1.18 -5.74 -4.52
C GLU A 171 -2.27 -6.81 -4.32
N ALA A 172 -2.95 -6.79 -3.19
CA ALA A 172 -3.92 -7.81 -2.83
C ALA A 172 -5.13 -7.90 -3.76
N GLN A 173 -5.42 -6.84 -4.55
CA GLN A 173 -6.48 -6.87 -5.56
C GLN A 173 -6.26 -7.97 -6.60
N ASN A 174 -5.01 -8.39 -6.75
CA ASN A 174 -4.53 -9.40 -7.68
C ASN A 174 -4.52 -10.82 -7.10
N THR A 175 -5.18 -11.03 -5.96
CA THR A 175 -5.39 -12.37 -5.39
C THR A 175 -6.75 -12.93 -5.78
N THR A 176 -6.84 -14.25 -5.94
CA THR A 176 -8.15 -14.93 -5.97
C THR A 176 -8.71 -15.09 -4.56
N ILE A 177 -10.01 -15.43 -4.46
CA ILE A 177 -10.67 -15.73 -3.18
C ILE A 177 -9.93 -16.84 -2.42
N GLU A 178 -9.53 -17.91 -3.12
CA GLU A 178 -8.80 -19.04 -2.54
C GLU A 178 -7.43 -18.62 -2.02
N GLN A 179 -6.73 -17.74 -2.74
CA GLN A 179 -5.43 -17.23 -2.34
C GLN A 179 -5.53 -16.32 -1.13
N MET A 180 -6.53 -15.42 -1.08
CA MET A 180 -6.79 -14.56 0.08
C MET A 180 -7.12 -15.41 1.33
N LYS A 181 -8.02 -16.39 1.20
CA LYS A 181 -8.34 -17.32 2.29
C LYS A 181 -7.13 -18.14 2.72
N MET A 182 -6.34 -18.63 1.77
CA MET A 182 -5.10 -19.35 2.06
C MET A 182 -4.15 -18.48 2.88
N PHE A 183 -3.92 -17.23 2.46
CA PHE A 183 -3.05 -16.27 3.13
C PHE A 183 -3.49 -15.94 4.55
N LEU A 184 -4.75 -15.50 4.72
CA LEU A 184 -5.27 -15.08 6.02
C LEU A 184 -5.25 -16.22 7.04
N THR A 185 -5.46 -17.47 6.60
CA THR A 185 -5.37 -18.65 7.47
C THR A 185 -3.95 -19.10 7.78
N ARG A 186 -2.90 -18.38 7.32
CA ARG A 186 -1.51 -18.64 7.73
C ARG A 186 -1.13 -17.87 8.99
N LEU A 187 -1.91 -16.87 9.40
CA LEU A 187 -1.60 -16.05 10.57
C LEU A 187 -1.67 -16.89 11.84
N GLY A 188 -0.58 -16.88 12.59
CA GLY A 188 -0.43 -17.56 13.87
C GLY A 188 -0.45 -16.58 15.05
N PHE A 189 -0.11 -17.06 16.23
CA PHE A 189 -0.10 -16.24 17.45
C PHE A 189 1.01 -15.18 17.40
N GLY A 190 0.74 -14.03 18.03
CA GLY A 190 1.68 -12.91 18.11
C GLY A 190 1.94 -12.20 16.77
N SER A 191 1.18 -12.55 15.73
CA SER A 191 1.36 -12.00 14.39
C SER A 191 0.34 -10.93 14.06
N ARG A 192 0.77 -10.04 13.16
CA ARG A 192 -0.06 -8.98 12.60
C ARG A 192 0.02 -9.03 11.08
N ALA A 193 -1.06 -8.66 10.42
CA ALA A 193 -1.13 -8.64 8.97
C ALA A 193 -1.66 -7.32 8.43
N VAL A 194 -1.01 -6.84 7.37
CA VAL A 194 -1.50 -5.70 6.62
C VAL A 194 -1.67 -6.08 5.16
N ILE A 195 -2.89 -5.97 4.67
CA ILE A 195 -3.26 -6.29 3.29
C ILE A 195 -3.48 -4.98 2.57
N THR A 196 -2.73 -4.73 1.50
CA THR A 196 -2.84 -3.48 0.74
C THR A 196 -3.22 -3.76 -0.70
N GLY A 197 -4.07 -2.91 -1.28
CA GLY A 197 -4.46 -3.06 -2.67
C GLY A 197 -5.27 -1.89 -3.22
N ASP A 198 -5.46 -1.92 -4.53
CA ASP A 198 -6.25 -0.94 -5.28
C ASP A 198 -7.31 -1.65 -6.13
N ILE A 199 -8.58 -1.58 -5.71
CA ILE A 199 -9.68 -2.25 -6.41
C ILE A 199 -9.92 -1.74 -7.84
N THR A 200 -9.31 -0.61 -8.22
CA THR A 200 -9.39 -0.07 -9.59
C THR A 200 -8.31 -0.64 -10.53
N GLN A 201 -7.32 -1.37 -10.00
CA GLN A 201 -6.16 -1.91 -10.73
C GLN A 201 -6.13 -3.44 -10.64
N ILE A 202 -7.24 -4.10 -10.97
CA ILE A 202 -7.34 -5.56 -10.95
C ILE A 202 -6.79 -6.11 -12.27
N ASP A 203 -5.68 -6.84 -12.18
CA ASP A 203 -5.01 -7.50 -13.31
C ASP A 203 -5.40 -8.99 -13.43
N LEU A 204 -6.42 -9.44 -12.69
CA LEU A 204 -6.93 -10.80 -12.77
C LEU A 204 -7.67 -11.03 -14.10
N PRO A 205 -7.62 -12.26 -14.65
CA PRO A 205 -8.48 -12.63 -15.76
C PRO A 205 -9.96 -12.36 -15.42
N VAL A 206 -10.72 -11.83 -16.37
CA VAL A 206 -12.13 -11.38 -16.19
C VAL A 206 -13.03 -12.42 -15.51
N ALA A 207 -12.76 -13.71 -15.70
CA ALA A 207 -13.53 -14.80 -15.09
C ALA A 207 -13.26 -15.01 -13.58
N ARG A 208 -12.29 -14.32 -12.98
CA ARG A 208 -11.90 -14.49 -11.57
C ARG A 208 -12.25 -13.25 -10.75
N ASN A 209 -13.01 -13.47 -9.67
CA ASN A 209 -13.29 -12.43 -8.68
C ASN A 209 -12.06 -12.16 -7.82
N SER A 210 -11.83 -10.87 -7.51
CA SER A 210 -10.76 -10.45 -6.60
C SER A 210 -11.06 -10.90 -5.16
N GLY A 211 -10.08 -11.55 -4.55
CA GLY A 211 -10.11 -11.94 -3.14
C GLY A 211 -10.14 -10.76 -2.20
N LEU A 212 -9.59 -9.60 -2.59
CA LEU A 212 -9.65 -8.36 -1.80
C LEU A 212 -11.09 -7.83 -1.69
N ILE A 213 -11.81 -7.81 -2.82
CA ILE A 213 -13.21 -7.36 -2.85
C ILE A 213 -14.07 -8.33 -2.03
N ASP A 214 -13.88 -9.64 -2.20
CA ASP A 214 -14.62 -10.64 -1.44
C ASP A 214 -14.36 -10.55 0.06
N ALA A 215 -13.09 -10.44 0.47
CA ALA A 215 -12.70 -10.30 1.88
C ALA A 215 -13.34 -9.07 2.55
N THR A 216 -13.43 -7.95 1.84
CA THR A 216 -14.08 -6.72 2.35
C THR A 216 -15.55 -6.97 2.69
N ARG A 217 -16.23 -7.80 1.91
CA ARG A 217 -17.63 -8.18 2.17
C ARG A 217 -17.74 -9.24 3.28
N VAL A 218 -16.94 -10.29 3.21
CA VAL A 218 -17.08 -11.49 4.05
C VAL A 218 -16.59 -11.26 5.48
N LEU A 219 -15.52 -10.46 5.65
CA LEU A 219 -14.88 -10.24 6.94
C LEU A 219 -15.36 -8.96 7.65
N HIS A 220 -16.33 -8.26 7.07
CA HIS A 220 -16.91 -7.07 7.67
C HIS A 220 -17.49 -7.36 9.06
N GLY A 221 -17.06 -6.60 10.06
CA GLY A 221 -17.50 -6.75 11.45
C GLY A 221 -16.81 -7.88 12.23
N THR A 222 -15.74 -8.47 11.70
CA THR A 222 -14.91 -9.43 12.45
C THR A 222 -14.00 -8.68 13.42
N ASP A 223 -14.03 -9.07 14.70
CA ASP A 223 -13.16 -8.50 15.72
C ASP A 223 -11.68 -8.68 15.36
N GLY A 224 -10.88 -7.64 15.60
CA GLY A 224 -9.45 -7.62 15.25
C GLY A 224 -9.16 -7.39 13.77
N ILE A 225 -10.18 -7.19 12.92
CA ILE A 225 -10.02 -6.84 11.51
C ILE A 225 -10.54 -5.43 11.24
N CYS A 226 -9.68 -4.57 10.67
CA CYS A 226 -10.04 -3.20 10.32
C CYS A 226 -9.88 -2.95 8.81
N PHE A 227 -10.78 -2.16 8.23
CA PHE A 227 -10.72 -1.70 6.84
C PHE A 227 -10.51 -0.19 6.82
N THR A 228 -9.42 0.25 6.18
CA THR A 228 -9.13 1.66 5.94
C THR A 228 -9.16 1.95 4.45
N HIS A 229 -10.01 2.89 4.06
CA HIS A 229 -10.18 3.31 2.67
C HIS A 229 -9.48 4.64 2.41
N PHE A 230 -8.65 4.65 1.37
CA PHE A 230 -8.00 5.84 0.84
C PHE A 230 -8.70 6.31 -0.43
N THR A 231 -8.61 7.61 -0.68
CA THR A 231 -9.15 8.24 -1.89
C THR A 231 -8.06 8.99 -2.64
N ASP A 232 -8.37 9.54 -3.82
CA ASP A 232 -7.45 10.40 -4.56
C ASP A 232 -7.00 11.63 -3.76
N ARG A 233 -7.84 12.05 -2.80
CA ARG A 233 -7.49 13.13 -1.88
C ARG A 233 -6.35 12.74 -0.97
N ASP A 234 -6.04 11.48 -0.76
CA ASP A 234 -4.96 11.03 0.12
C ASP A 234 -3.62 10.84 -0.61
N VAL A 235 -3.60 11.05 -1.93
CA VAL A 235 -2.41 10.88 -2.75
C VAL A 235 -1.36 11.95 -2.40
N VAL A 236 -0.17 11.48 -2.08
CA VAL A 236 1.00 12.29 -1.74
C VAL A 236 2.08 11.98 -2.77
N ARG A 237 2.27 12.90 -3.71
CA ARG A 237 3.26 12.77 -4.78
C ARG A 237 4.03 14.07 -4.90
N HIS A 238 5.21 13.99 -5.50
CA HIS A 238 5.97 15.19 -5.85
C HIS A 238 5.12 16.13 -6.73
N PRO A 239 5.16 17.46 -6.53
CA PRO A 239 4.34 18.41 -7.30
C PRO A 239 4.44 18.23 -8.81
N ILE A 240 5.64 17.97 -9.35
CA ILE A 240 5.82 17.69 -10.79
C ILE A 240 5.06 16.46 -11.26
N VAL A 241 5.01 15.39 -10.46
CA VAL A 241 4.32 14.15 -10.83
C VAL A 241 2.81 14.39 -10.83
N GLN A 242 2.30 15.15 -9.87
CA GLN A 242 0.88 15.56 -9.87
C GLN A 242 0.56 16.40 -11.11
N ALA A 243 1.40 17.37 -11.46
CA ALA A 243 1.22 18.21 -12.65
C ALA A 243 1.22 17.38 -13.94
N ILE A 244 2.10 16.39 -14.05
CA ILE A 244 2.14 15.45 -15.19
C ILE A 244 0.83 14.64 -15.26
N VAL A 245 0.40 14.02 -14.16
CA VAL A 245 -0.85 13.25 -14.12
C VAL A 245 -2.05 14.11 -14.55
N GLN A 246 -2.16 15.33 -14.03
CA GLN A 246 -3.22 16.27 -14.40
C GLN A 246 -3.16 16.71 -15.86
N ALA A 247 -1.97 16.80 -16.47
CA ALA A 247 -1.84 17.11 -17.89
C ALA A 247 -2.38 15.97 -18.77
N TYR A 248 -2.07 14.72 -18.43
CA TYR A 248 -2.59 13.56 -19.15
C TYR A 248 -4.10 13.39 -18.98
N GLN A 249 -4.64 13.58 -17.77
CA GLN A 249 -6.08 13.52 -17.50
C GLN A 249 -6.88 14.57 -18.30
N ARG A 250 -6.32 15.77 -18.48
CA ARG A 250 -6.92 16.82 -19.32
C ARG A 250 -6.93 16.44 -20.80
N SER A 251 -5.90 15.75 -21.27
CA SER A 251 -5.82 15.27 -22.65
C SER A 251 -6.83 14.15 -22.94
N SER A 252 -6.92 13.15 -22.04
CA SER A 252 -7.84 12.02 -22.20
C SER A 252 -9.31 12.47 -22.15
N SER A 253 -9.68 13.31 -21.19
CA SER A 253 -11.04 13.86 -21.09
C SER A 253 -11.43 14.72 -22.30
N ALA A 254 -10.51 15.52 -22.84
CA ALA A 254 -10.74 16.28 -24.07
C ALA A 254 -10.92 15.37 -25.30
N ALA A 255 -10.23 14.22 -25.35
CA ALA A 255 -10.39 13.23 -26.42
C ALA A 255 -11.75 12.50 -26.33
N GLU A 256 -12.18 12.13 -25.13
CA GLU A 256 -13.49 11.51 -24.88
C GLU A 256 -14.67 12.45 -25.18
N GLN A 257 -14.54 13.74 -24.84
CA GLN A 257 -15.54 14.77 -25.19
C GLN A 257 -15.63 15.01 -26.71
N ARG A 258 -14.51 14.98 -27.42
CA ARG A 258 -14.50 15.05 -28.90
C ARG A 258 -15.14 13.83 -29.54
N GLN A 259 -14.91 12.63 -29.00
CA GLN A 259 -15.53 11.40 -29.52
C GLN A 259 -17.04 11.32 -29.25
N SER A 260 -17.50 11.72 -28.06
CA SER A 260 -18.93 11.76 -27.73
C SER A 260 -19.70 12.78 -28.58
N SER A 261 -19.15 13.98 -28.79
CA SER A 261 -19.74 15.00 -29.68
C SER A 261 -19.80 14.58 -31.16
N ALA A 262 -18.85 13.75 -31.63
CA ALA A 262 -18.86 13.17 -32.97
C ALA A 262 -19.85 12.00 -33.13
N SER A 263 -20.20 11.31 -32.02
CA SER A 263 -21.20 10.24 -32.03
C SER A 263 -22.65 10.76 -31.99
N ASP A 264 -22.91 11.88 -31.31
CA ASP A 264 -24.25 12.49 -31.28
C ASP A 264 -24.62 13.20 -32.59
N SER A 265 -23.64 13.75 -33.30
CA SER A 265 -23.83 14.35 -34.63
C SER A 265 -24.08 13.32 -35.74
N ARG A 266 -23.74 12.04 -35.52
CA ARG A 266 -24.08 10.95 -36.45
C ARG A 266 -25.49 10.39 -36.25
N LYS A 267 -26.03 10.43 -35.02
CA LYS A 267 -27.40 9.96 -34.72
C LYS A 267 -28.50 10.93 -35.17
N THR A 268 -28.17 12.20 -35.39
CA THR A 268 -29.11 13.24 -35.84
C THR A 268 -29.28 13.30 -37.36
N ASN A 269 -28.46 12.58 -38.13
CA ASN A 269 -28.53 12.53 -39.60
C ASN A 269 -29.21 11.27 -40.16
N ASP A 270 -29.71 10.37 -39.29
CA ASP A 270 -30.40 9.13 -39.66
C ASP A 270 -31.92 9.16 -39.33
N GLN A 271 -32.51 10.36 -39.18
CA GLN A 271 -33.97 10.59 -39.09
C GLN A 271 -34.47 11.47 -40.23
#